data_AF-A0A436SDS4-F1
#
_entry.id   AF-A0A436SDS4-F1
#
_cell.length_a   1.000
_cell.length_b   1.000
_cell.length_c   1.000
_cell.angle_alpha   90.00
_cell.angle_beta   90.00
_cell.angle_gamma   90.00
#
_symmetry.space_group_name_H-M   'P 1'
#
loop_
_entity.id
_entity.type
_entity.pdbx_description
1 polymer ?
#
loop_
_entity_poly.entity_id
_entity_poly.type
_entity_poly.pdbx_seq_one_letter_code
_entity_poly.pdbx_strand_id
1 'polypeptide(L)'
;MGIQEDIERVEQHIREIEQRIERQRGVITQAEESGLPTDGPRNFLWFLKETRSLSRDHLGRLLADEFRAKDSQLRCGSLHPQGLSRKPVSHTMRDSPQVRLLGFPNYNRKGR
;
A
#
# COMPACT_ATOMS: atom_id res chain seq x y z
N MET A 1 -1.01 10.90 -16.52
CA MET A 1 -1.64 10.83 -15.19
C MET A 1 -0.65 10.15 -14.27
N GLY A 2 -0.31 10.80 -13.16
CA GLY A 2 0.67 10.30 -12.19
C GLY A 2 0.00 9.52 -11.06
N ILE A 3 0.77 8.68 -10.38
CA ILE A 3 0.29 7.88 -9.24
C ILE A 3 -0.33 8.75 -8.13
N GLN A 4 0.18 9.96 -7.93
CA GLN A 4 -0.36 10.93 -6.97
C GLN A 4 -1.77 11.42 -7.36
N GLU A 5 -1.99 11.71 -8.64
CA GLU A 5 -3.31 12.14 -9.15
C GLU A 5 -4.34 11.01 -9.04
N ASP A 6 -3.90 9.76 -9.26
CA ASP A 6 -4.76 8.58 -9.11
C ASP A 6 -5.11 8.33 -7.63
N ILE A 7 -4.15 8.50 -6.71
CA ILE A 7 -4.39 8.45 -5.26
C ILE A 7 -5.46 9.47 -4.87
N GLU A 8 -5.30 10.74 -5.25
CA GLU A 8 -6.24 11.82 -4.91
C GLU A 8 -7.64 11.55 -5.45
N ARG A 9 -7.73 11.03 -6.69
CA ARG A 9 -9.01 10.66 -7.29
C ARG A 9 -9.72 9.55 -6.51
N VAL A 10 -8.99 8.52 -6.09
CA VAL A 10 -9.54 7.40 -5.32
C VAL A 10 -9.97 7.87 -3.93
N GLU A 11 -9.18 8.71 -3.26
CA GLU A 11 -9.56 9.30 -1.98
C GLU A 11 -10.85 10.12 -2.07
N GLN A 12 -10.96 10.97 -3.09
CA GLN A 12 -12.16 11.76 -3.33
C GLN A 12 -13.38 10.84 -3.57
N HIS A 13 -13.20 9.79 -4.37
CA HIS A 13 -14.26 8.81 -4.62
C HIS A 13 -14.71 8.09 -3.34
N ILE A 14 -13.78 7.74 -2.45
CA ILE A 14 -14.11 7.15 -1.14
C ILE A 14 -14.97 8.11 -0.31
N ARG A 15 -14.62 9.41 -0.26
CA ARG A 15 -15.38 10.43 0.48
C ARG A 15 -16.80 10.56 -0.07
N GLU A 16 -16.97 10.54 -1.40
CA GLU A 16 -18.27 10.58 -2.04
C GLU A 16 -19.14 9.37 -1.69
N ILE A 17 -18.55 8.16 -1.67
CA ILE A 17 -19.26 6.95 -1.24
C ILE A 17 -19.68 7.07 0.23
N GLU A 18 -18.80 7.59 1.10
CA GLU A 18 -19.11 7.78 2.53
C GLU A 18 -20.29 8.72 2.73
N GLN A 19 -20.35 9.83 2.00
CA GLN A 19 -21.50 10.73 2.04
C GLN A 19 -22.78 10.06 1.54
N ARG A 20 -22.70 9.22 0.50
CA ARG A 20 -23.84 8.46 -0.03
C ARG A 20 -24.33 7.42 0.98
N ILE A 21 -23.43 6.74 1.68
CA ILE A 21 -23.76 5.80 2.75
C ILE A 21 -24.58 6.51 3.83
N GLU A 22 -24.15 7.70 4.25
CA GLU A 22 -24.85 8.44 5.30
C GLU A 22 -26.23 8.90 4.85
N ARG A 23 -26.35 9.44 3.62
CA ARG A 23 -27.66 9.75 3.04
C ARG A 23 -28.58 8.53 2.97
N GLN A 24 -28.04 7.38 2.56
CA GLN A 24 -28.83 6.15 2.42
C GLN A 24 -29.33 5.63 3.78
N ARG A 25 -28.57 5.83 4.86
CA ARG A 25 -29.04 5.54 6.21
C ARG A 25 -30.25 6.39 6.57
N GLY A 26 -30.21 7.70 6.27
CA GLY A 26 -31.35 8.59 6.47
C GLY A 26 -32.60 8.14 5.70
N VAL A 27 -32.44 7.70 4.44
CA VAL A 27 -33.54 7.15 3.63
C VAL A 27 -34.14 5.90 4.28
N ILE A 28 -33.30 4.99 4.80
CA ILE A 28 -33.77 3.78 5.49
C ILE A 28 -34.55 4.16 6.74
N THR A 29 -34.01 5.04 7.60
CA THR A 29 -34.68 5.49 8.82
C THR A 29 -36.04 6.11 8.50
N GLN A 30 -36.12 7.00 7.51
CA GLN A 30 -37.38 7.61 7.11
C GLN A 30 -38.40 6.59 6.60
N ALA A 31 -37.94 5.61 5.81
CA ALA A 31 -38.80 4.54 5.31
C ALA A 31 -39.33 3.66 6.46
N GLU A 32 -38.50 3.34 7.46
CA GLU A 32 -38.91 2.59 8.65
C GLU A 32 -39.95 3.32 9.47
N GLU A 33 -39.73 4.61 9.75
CA GLU A 33 -40.67 5.48 10.47
C GLU A 33 -42.01 5.60 9.74
N SER A 34 -41.98 5.54 8.40
CA SER A 34 -43.17 5.62 7.54
C SER A 34 -43.83 4.26 7.27
N GLY A 35 -43.29 3.15 7.81
CA GLY A 35 -43.78 1.79 7.54
C GLY A 35 -43.59 1.33 6.09
N LEU A 36 -42.68 1.95 5.34
CA LEU A 36 -42.36 1.61 3.96
C LEU A 36 -41.33 0.47 3.88
N PRO A 37 -41.33 -0.32 2.79
CA PRO A 37 -40.35 -1.38 2.59
C PRO A 37 -38.91 -0.85 2.55
N THR A 38 -37.99 -1.54 3.24
CA THR A 38 -36.57 -1.12 3.34
C THR A 38 -35.58 -2.06 2.68
N ASP A 39 -36.03 -3.18 2.10
CA ASP A 39 -35.14 -4.19 1.51
C ASP A 39 -34.29 -3.64 0.37
N GLY A 40 -34.90 -2.91 -0.56
CA GLY A 40 -34.19 -2.23 -1.66
C GLY A 40 -33.14 -1.23 -1.14
N PRO A 41 -33.54 -0.25 -0.30
CA PRO A 41 -32.61 0.67 0.34
C PRO A 41 -31.47 0.00 1.12
N ARG A 42 -31.74 -1.11 1.82
CA ARG A 42 -30.74 -1.88 2.58
C ARG A 42 -29.77 -2.63 1.67
N ASN A 43 -30.25 -3.24 0.59
CA ASN A 43 -29.39 -3.87 -0.42
C ASN A 43 -28.47 -2.84 -1.09
N PHE A 44 -29.00 -1.66 -1.41
CA PHE A 44 -28.17 -0.59 -1.96
C PHE A 44 -27.12 -0.08 -0.98
N LEU A 45 -27.48 0.04 0.31
CA LEU A 45 -26.52 0.38 1.36
C LEU A 45 -25.40 -0.68 1.49
N TRP A 46 -25.74 -1.97 1.38
CA TRP A 46 -24.74 -3.05 1.36
C TRP A 46 -23.79 -2.89 0.18
N PHE A 47 -24.31 -2.64 -1.04
CA PHE A 47 -23.51 -2.40 -2.23
C PHE A 47 -22.54 -1.22 -2.08
N LEU A 48 -22.99 -0.11 -1.47
CA LEU A 48 -22.12 1.04 -1.21
C LEU A 48 -20.97 0.71 -0.25
N LYS A 49 -21.24 -0.10 0.79
CA LYS A 49 -20.21 -0.56 1.73
C LYS A 49 -19.17 -1.44 1.03
N GLU A 50 -19.61 -2.34 0.16
CA GLU A 50 -18.72 -3.20 -0.62
C GLU A 50 -17.83 -2.37 -1.56
N THR A 51 -18.45 -1.43 -2.28
CA THR A 51 -17.72 -0.51 -3.17
C THR A 51 -16.68 0.30 -2.40
N ARG A 52 -17.01 0.81 -1.20
CA ARG A 52 -16.05 1.51 -0.33
C ARG A 52 -14.87 0.62 0.06
N SER A 53 -15.12 -0.66 0.35
CA SER A 53 -14.06 -1.62 0.69
C SER A 53 -13.10 -1.80 -0.49
N LEU A 54 -13.63 -2.06 -1.68
CA LEU A 54 -12.82 -2.23 -2.89
C LEU A 54 -11.99 -0.99 -3.22
N SER A 55 -12.57 0.21 -3.08
CA SER A 55 -11.85 1.47 -3.28
C SER A 55 -10.69 1.65 -2.30
N ARG A 56 -10.84 1.19 -1.05
CA ARG A 56 -9.76 1.23 -0.04
C ARG A 56 -8.65 0.24 -0.35
N ASP A 57 -9.01 -0.98 -0.75
CA ASP A 57 -8.03 -1.97 -1.18
C ASP A 57 -7.23 -1.46 -2.38
N HIS A 58 -7.91 -0.78 -3.31
CA HIS A 58 -7.26 -0.13 -4.44
C HIS A 58 -6.31 0.99 -4.01
N LEU A 59 -6.76 1.90 -3.13
CA LEU A 59 -5.91 2.95 -2.56
C LEU A 59 -4.66 2.37 -1.87
N GLY A 60 -4.82 1.28 -1.12
CA GLY A 60 -3.70 0.60 -0.46
C GLY A 60 -2.65 0.09 -1.46
N ARG A 61 -3.08 -0.38 -2.64
CA ARG A 61 -2.15 -0.79 -3.71
C ARG A 61 -1.42 0.40 -4.31
N LEU A 62 -2.13 1.50 -4.58
CA LEU A 62 -1.51 2.73 -5.12
C LEU A 62 -0.46 3.30 -4.16
N LEU A 63 -0.75 3.34 -2.85
CA LEU A 63 0.20 3.79 -1.84
C LEU A 63 1.44 2.88 -1.76
N ALA A 64 1.27 1.57 -1.89
CA ALA A 64 2.38 0.63 -1.91
C ALA A 64 3.26 0.81 -3.16
N ASP A 65 2.66 1.06 -4.31
CA ASP A 65 3.38 1.32 -5.55
C ASP A 65 4.11 2.66 -5.51
N GLU A 66 3.51 3.70 -4.91
CA GLU A 66 4.15 5.00 -4.70
C GLU A 66 5.38 4.87 -3.80
N PHE A 67 5.27 4.12 -2.70
CA PHE A 67 6.38 3.86 -1.79
C PHE A 67 7.54 3.14 -2.50
N ARG A 68 7.24 2.10 -3.29
CA ARG A 68 8.24 1.36 -4.08
C ARG A 68 8.93 2.25 -5.12
N ALA A 69 8.19 3.15 -5.75
CA ALA A 69 8.75 4.09 -6.72
C ALA A 69 9.73 5.07 -6.04
N LYS A 70 9.37 5.61 -4.88
CA LYS A 70 10.24 6.50 -4.08
C LYS A 70 11.50 5.77 -3.57
N ASP A 71 11.36 4.54 -3.08
CA ASP A 71 12.49 3.71 -2.63
C ASP A 71 13.48 3.41 -3.76
N SER A 72 12.97 3.14 -4.97
CA SER A 72 13.80 2.87 -6.15
C SER A 72 14.59 4.11 -6.58
N GLN A 73 14.00 5.30 -6.49
CA GLN A 73 14.68 6.57 -6.76
C GLN A 73 15.78 6.87 -5.73
N LEU A 74 15.53 6.63 -4.45
CA LEU A 74 16.54 6.80 -3.38
C LEU A 74 17.72 5.83 -3.54
N ARG A 75 17.46 4.58 -3.97
CA ARG A 75 18.53 3.59 -4.24
C ARG A 75 19.34 3.91 -5.49
N CYS A 76 18.74 4.53 -6.50
CA CYS A 76 19.45 4.90 -7.73
C CYS A 76 20.25 6.22 -7.59
N GLY A 77 19.85 7.11 -6.67
CA GLY A 77 20.55 8.37 -6.38
C GLY A 77 21.76 8.27 -5.45
N SER A 78 22.03 7.10 -4.84
CA SER A 78 23.17 6.91 -3.92
C SER A 78 24.42 6.33 -4.56
N LEU A 79 24.41 6.03 -5.87
CA LEU A 79 25.57 5.58 -6.62
C LEU A 79 26.27 6.75 -7.30
N HIS A 80 26.87 7.64 -6.50
CA HIS A 80 27.97 8.48 -6.98
C HIS A 80 29.29 7.91 -6.42
N PRO A 81 30.26 7.56 -7.28
CA PRO A 81 31.49 6.92 -6.85
C PRO A 81 32.34 7.95 -6.10
N GLN A 82 32.59 7.72 -4.82
CA GLN A 82 33.63 8.46 -4.14
C GLN A 82 34.95 8.17 -4.86
N GLY A 83 35.51 9.20 -5.49
CA GLY A 83 36.81 9.16 -6.12
C GLY A 83 37.87 8.71 -5.12
N LEU A 84 38.25 7.44 -5.21
CA LEU A 84 39.44 6.89 -4.55
C LEU A 84 40.68 7.37 -5.30
N SER A 85 41.06 8.63 -5.07
CA SER A 85 42.43 9.07 -5.25
C SER A 85 43.20 8.78 -3.96
N ARG A 86 43.73 7.56 -3.82
CA ARG A 86 44.84 7.27 -2.91
C ARG A 86 45.84 6.32 -3.58
N LYS A 87 47.08 6.82 -3.58
CA LYS A 87 48.36 6.38 -4.15
C LYS A 87 48.63 4.86 -4.08
N PRO A 88 49.52 4.35 -4.97
CA PRO A 88 49.92 2.94 -4.95
C PRO A 88 50.69 2.63 -3.66
N VAL A 89 50.21 1.66 -2.90
CA VAL A 89 50.96 1.05 -1.80
C VAL A 89 51.66 -0.18 -2.35
N SER A 90 52.98 -0.11 -2.37
CA SER A 90 53.88 -1.21 -2.68
C SER A 90 53.66 -2.38 -1.71
N HIS A 91 53.42 -3.56 -2.30
CA HIS A 91 53.94 -4.87 -1.93
C HIS A 91 54.16 -5.19 -0.43
N THR A 92 53.40 -6.16 0.11
CA THR A 92 53.98 -7.39 0.68
C THR A 92 52.89 -8.44 0.88
N MET A 93 53.21 -9.66 0.46
CA MET A 93 52.46 -10.89 0.72
C MET A 93 52.34 -11.19 2.22
N ARG A 94 51.16 -11.63 2.67
CA ARG A 94 50.97 -12.96 3.30
C ARG A 94 49.51 -13.26 3.64
N ASP A 95 49.14 -14.49 3.29
CA ASP A 95 48.18 -15.39 3.95
C ASP A 95 46.66 -15.10 3.90
N SER A 96 46.02 -15.76 2.93
CA SER A 96 44.72 -16.46 3.12
C SER A 96 44.92 -17.73 3.97
N PRO A 97 43.88 -18.49 4.39
CA PRO A 97 42.43 -18.28 4.31
C PRO A 97 41.70 -18.53 5.67
N GLN A 98 40.40 -18.22 5.77
CA GLN A 98 39.40 -19.25 6.12
C GLN A 98 37.94 -18.79 6.02
N VAL A 99 37.18 -19.68 5.37
CA VAL A 99 35.75 -19.70 5.14
C VAL A 99 35.05 -20.40 6.32
N ARG A 100 33.96 -19.82 6.83
CA ARG A 100 32.86 -20.49 7.57
C ARG A 100 31.59 -19.68 7.27
N LEU A 101 30.74 -20.02 6.30
CA LEU A 101 29.76 -21.12 6.26
C LEU A 101 28.86 -21.19 7.51
N LEU A 102 27.57 -20.88 7.25
CA LEU A 102 26.32 -21.37 7.86
C LEU A 102 25.74 -20.61 9.06
N GLY A 103 24.48 -20.17 8.89
CA GLY A 103 23.62 -19.73 9.98
C GLY A 103 22.28 -19.09 9.58
N PHE A 104 21.56 -19.62 8.58
CA PHE A 104 20.13 -19.32 8.41
C PHE A 104 19.30 -20.22 9.35
N PRO A 105 18.32 -19.68 10.09
CA PRO A 105 17.13 -20.44 10.44
C PRO A 105 15.92 -19.90 9.68
N ASN A 106 15.48 -20.73 8.74
CA ASN A 106 14.15 -20.79 8.17
C ASN A 106 13.14 -21.17 9.27
N TYR A 107 12.07 -20.40 9.46
CA TYR A 107 10.84 -20.94 10.05
C TYR A 107 9.62 -20.54 9.23
N ASN A 108 9.08 -21.59 8.61
CA ASN A 108 7.84 -21.67 7.88
C ASN A 108 6.74 -22.22 8.81
N ARG A 109 5.55 -21.64 8.71
CA ARG A 109 4.22 -22.30 8.73
C ARG A 109 3.61 -22.91 10.01
N LYS A 110 2.27 -22.76 10.00
CA LYS A 110 1.16 -23.41 10.74
C LYS A 110 0.87 -22.75 12.10
N GLY A 111 -0.34 -22.31 12.42
CA GLY A 111 -1.66 -22.71 11.93
C GLY A 111 -2.31 -23.64 12.95
N ARG A 112 -3.06 -23.06 13.89
CA ARG A 112 -4.33 -23.53 14.44
C ARG A 112 -4.86 -22.48 15.41
#